data_AF-A0A2E5EHD4-F1
#
_entry.id   AF-A0A2E5EHD4-F1
#
_cell.length_a   1.000
_cell.length_b   1.000
_cell.length_c   1.000
_cell.angle_alpha   90.00
_cell.angle_beta   90.00
_cell.angle_gamma   90.00
#
_symmetry.space_group_name_H-M   'P 1'
#
loop_
_entity.id
_entity.type
_entity.pdbx_description
1 polymer ?
#
loop_
_entity_poly.entity_id
_entity_poly.type
_entity_poly.pdbx_seq_one_letter_code
_entity_poly.pdbx_strand_id
1 'polypeptide(L)'
;MPFTLAHPLAVIPLARTRLVFSALVIGSMSPDFEYFLRLRQNSRASHSIAGMLFFCVPASLVLMLLWEMLMKRCAFELCPREIARFIRFWRSANA
;
A
#
# COMPACT_ATOMS: atom_id res chain seq x y z
N MET A 1 -12.28 -9.42 1.25
CA MET A 1 -12.03 -9.89 2.64
C MET A 1 -12.41 -8.77 3.61
N PRO A 2 -12.91 -9.03 4.84
CA PRO A 2 -13.27 -7.97 5.79
C PRO A 2 -12.06 -7.30 6.47
N PHE A 3 -10.84 -7.71 6.15
CA PHE A 3 -9.60 -7.16 6.72
C PHE A 3 -8.65 -6.69 5.61
N THR A 4 -8.66 -5.39 5.34
CA THR A 4 -7.86 -4.79 4.25
C THR A 4 -6.36 -5.00 4.43
N LEU A 5 -5.85 -5.07 5.68
CA LEU A 5 -4.45 -5.36 5.96
C LEU A 5 -4.02 -6.80 5.66
N ALA A 6 -4.95 -7.71 5.33
CA ALA A 6 -4.60 -9.02 4.79
C ALA A 6 -3.90 -8.92 3.42
N HIS A 7 -4.25 -7.92 2.61
CA HIS A 7 -3.72 -7.80 1.24
C HIS A 7 -2.23 -7.45 1.20
N PRO A 8 -1.72 -6.51 2.02
CA PRO A 8 -0.29 -6.28 2.15
C PRO A 8 0.52 -7.52 2.54
N LEU A 9 -0.05 -8.44 3.32
CA LEU A 9 0.64 -9.69 3.70
C LEU A 9 0.97 -10.55 2.47
N ALA A 10 0.11 -10.53 1.45
CA ALA A 10 0.33 -11.28 0.21
C ALA A 10 1.53 -10.76 -0.60
N VAL A 11 1.90 -9.48 -0.44
CA VAL A 11 3.02 -8.87 -1.18
C VAL A 11 4.34 -8.83 -0.38
N ILE A 12 4.35 -9.26 0.89
CA ILE A 12 5.58 -9.33 1.71
C ILE A 12 6.71 -10.11 1.03
N PRO A 13 6.49 -11.30 0.41
CA PRO A 13 7.56 -12.04 -0.25
C PRO A 13 8.22 -11.25 -1.39
N LEU A 14 7.46 -10.37 -2.04
CA LEU A 14 7.95 -9.55 -3.15
C LEU A 14 8.82 -8.38 -2.70
N ALA A 15 8.87 -8.07 -1.41
CA ALA A 15 9.72 -6.98 -0.91
C ALA A 15 11.23 -7.24 -1.09
N ARG A 16 11.64 -8.49 -1.40
CA ARG A 16 13.05 -8.84 -1.72
C ARG A 16 13.40 -8.61 -3.18
N THR A 17 12.44 -8.17 -3.99
CA THR A 17 12.64 -7.87 -5.41
C THR A 17 12.97 -6.40 -5.61
N ARG A 18 13.33 -6.03 -6.84
CA ARG A 18 13.58 -4.64 -7.24
C ARG A 18 12.31 -3.78 -7.36
N LEU A 19 11.15 -4.32 -7.00
CA LEU A 19 9.88 -3.59 -7.06
C LEU A 19 9.77 -2.57 -5.93
N VAL A 20 9.06 -1.48 -6.20
CA VAL A 20 8.78 -0.44 -5.20
C VAL A 20 7.77 -0.98 -4.19
N PHE A 21 8.25 -1.34 -3.00
CA PHE A 21 7.41 -2.03 -2.00
C PHE A 21 6.21 -1.20 -1.52
N SER A 22 6.36 0.13 -1.38
CA SER A 22 5.24 1.02 -1.04
C SER A 22 4.12 0.96 -2.10
N ALA A 23 4.48 0.87 -3.38
CA ALA A 23 3.51 0.72 -4.47
C ALA A 23 2.78 -0.64 -4.40
N LEU A 24 3.49 -1.72 -4.06
CA LEU A 24 2.88 -3.05 -3.90
C LEU A 24 1.87 -3.08 -2.73
N VAL A 25 2.25 -2.51 -1.58
CA VAL A 25 1.37 -2.43 -0.41
C VAL A 25 0.12 -1.61 -0.74
N ILE A 26 0.30 -0.39 -1.27
CA ILE A 26 -0.81 0.50 -1.61
C ILE A 26 -1.71 -0.10 -2.70
N GLY A 27 -1.13 -0.68 -3.75
CA GLY A 27 -1.87 -1.33 -4.83
C GLY A 27 -2.68 -2.54 -4.35
N SER A 28 -2.13 -3.35 -3.45
CA SER A 28 -2.82 -4.52 -2.90
C SER A 28 -4.09 -4.16 -2.12
N MET A 29 -4.14 -2.95 -1.55
CA MET A 29 -5.28 -2.43 -0.79
C MET A 29 -6.26 -1.61 -1.63
N SER A 30 -5.92 -1.31 -2.89
CA SER A 30 -6.62 -0.30 -3.69
C SER A 30 -8.10 -0.58 -3.95
N PRO A 31 -8.52 -1.83 -4.24
CA PRO A 31 -9.95 -2.13 -4.40
C PRO A 31 -10.77 -1.77 -3.15
N ASP A 32 -10.17 -1.87 -1.96
CA ASP A 32 -10.82 -1.58 -0.69
C ASP A 32 -10.88 -0.06 -0.38
N PHE A 33 -10.19 0.80 -1.14
CA PHE A 33 -10.24 2.26 -0.93
C PHE A 33 -11.66 2.83 -1.06
N GLU A 34 -12.50 2.19 -1.89
CA GLU A 34 -13.90 2.55 -2.01
C GLU A 34 -14.66 2.46 -0.66
N TYR A 35 -14.28 1.52 0.22
CA TYR A 35 -14.87 1.40 1.55
C TYR A 35 -14.56 2.61 2.43
N PHE A 36 -13.31 3.09 2.38
CA PHE A 36 -12.86 4.25 3.15
C PHE A 36 -13.49 5.54 2.64
N LEU A 37 -13.59 5.70 1.31
CA LEU A 37 -14.21 6.88 0.70
C LEU A 37 -15.73 6.94 0.97
N ARG A 38 -16.42 5.79 0.89
CA ARG A 38 -17.86 5.72 1.13
C ARG A 38 -18.24 5.58 2.60
N LEU A 39 -17.26 5.35 3.48
CA LEU A 39 -17.44 5.00 4.89
C LEU A 39 -18.46 3.86 5.09
N ARG A 40 -18.51 2.94 4.13
CA ARG A 40 -19.43 1.80 4.09
C ARG A 40 -18.75 0.63 3.43
N GLN A 41 -18.98 -0.57 3.94
CA GLN A 41 -18.45 -1.81 3.37
C GLN A 41 -19.23 -2.23 2.11
N ASN A 42 -19.33 -1.34 1.12
CA ASN A 42 -19.93 -1.60 -0.17
C ASN A 42 -18.97 -1.15 -1.28
N SER A 43 -18.37 -2.13 -1.95
CA SER A 43 -17.44 -1.91 -3.05
C SER A 43 -17.83 -2.83 -4.19
N ARG A 44 -18.49 -2.24 -5.19
CA ARG A 44 -18.89 -2.95 -6.41
C ARG A 44 -18.20 -2.37 -7.64
N ALA A 45 -17.82 -1.09 -7.59
CA ALA A 45 -17.23 -0.41 -8.73
C ALA A 45 -15.73 -0.69 -8.81
N SER A 46 -14.98 -0.56 -7.71
CA SER A 46 -13.53 -0.78 -7.70
C SER A 46 -13.12 -2.24 -7.93
N HIS A 47 -14.01 -3.19 -7.66
CA HIS A 47 -13.82 -4.64 -7.92
C HIS A 47 -14.15 -5.08 -9.35
N SER A 48 -14.43 -4.14 -10.26
CA SER A 48 -14.55 -4.42 -11.70
C SER A 48 -13.23 -4.18 -12.43
N ILE A 49 -13.06 -4.76 -13.63
CA ILE A 49 -11.87 -4.50 -14.47
C ILE A 49 -11.72 -3.01 -14.78
N ALA A 50 -12.83 -2.35 -15.12
CA ALA A 50 -12.84 -0.91 -15.36
C ALA A 50 -12.49 -0.12 -14.09
N GLY A 51 -13.03 -0.50 -12.94
CA GLY A 51 -12.67 0.08 -11.65
C GLY A 51 -11.21 -0.12 -11.27
N MET A 52 -10.61 -1.24 -11.64
CA MET A 52 -9.18 -1.46 -11.42
C MET A 52 -8.34 -0.43 -12.20
N LEU A 53 -8.64 -0.20 -13.47
CA LEU A 53 -7.87 0.71 -14.31
C LEU A 53 -8.16 2.18 -14.04
N PHE A 54 -9.44 2.56 -13.90
CA PHE A 54 -9.86 3.96 -13.82
C PHE A 54 -10.01 4.49 -12.39
N PHE A 55 -10.13 3.61 -11.40
CA PHE A 55 -10.21 4.01 -10.00
C PHE A 55 -8.98 3.55 -9.21
N CYS A 56 -8.67 2.25 -9.21
CA CYS A 56 -7.61 1.71 -8.36
C CYS A 56 -6.23 2.25 -8.74
N VAL A 57 -5.88 2.28 -10.04
CA VAL A 57 -4.58 2.80 -10.49
C VAL A 57 -4.41 4.29 -10.14
N PRO A 58 -5.34 5.20 -10.49
CA PRO A 58 -5.20 6.61 -10.12
C PRO A 58 -5.20 6.82 -8.60
N ALA A 59 -6.08 6.16 -7.86
CA ALA A 59 -6.17 6.31 -6.41
C ALA A 59 -4.88 5.83 -5.71
N SER A 60 -4.34 4.68 -6.12
CA SER A 60 -3.06 4.18 -5.63
C SER A 60 -1.90 5.10 -5.97
N LEU A 61 -1.88 5.68 -7.17
CA LEU A 61 -0.83 6.60 -7.56
C LEU A 61 -0.84 7.87 -6.70
N VAL A 62 -2.01 8.48 -6.50
CA VAL A 62 -2.18 9.64 -5.61
C VAL A 62 -1.73 9.30 -4.19
N LEU A 63 -2.18 8.16 -3.65
CA LEU A 63 -1.82 7.76 -2.30
C LEU A 63 -0.32 7.46 -2.16
N MET A 64 0.30 6.87 -3.19
CA MET A 64 1.74 6.63 -3.24
C MET A 64 2.52 7.95 -3.23
N LEU A 65 2.09 8.95 -4.01
CA LEU A 65 2.72 10.27 -4.01
C LEU A 65 2.60 10.95 -2.65
N LEU A 66 1.42 10.93 -2.04
CA LEU A 66 1.21 11.47 -0.69
C LEU A 66 2.07 10.74 0.35
N TRP A 67 2.18 9.41 0.24
CA TRP A 67 3.03 8.62 1.11
C TRP A 67 4.49 9.03 0.98
N GLU A 68 5.03 9.05 -0.24
CA GLU A 68 6.43 9.35 -0.50
C GLU A 68 6.80 10.80 -0.14
N MET A 69 5.90 11.76 -0.38
CA MET A 69 6.16 13.18 -0.15
C MET A 69 5.95 13.61 1.31
N LEU A 70 4.93 13.08 1.99
CA LEU A 70 4.49 13.61 3.28
C LEU A 70 4.73 12.63 4.44
N MET A 71 4.32 11.38 4.26
CA MET A 71 4.17 10.46 5.40
C MET A 71 5.40 9.60 5.65
N LYS A 72 6.13 9.20 4.60
CA LYS A 72 7.22 8.21 4.69
C LYS A 72 8.27 8.62 5.71
N ARG A 73 8.71 9.88 5.70
CA ARG A 73 9.72 10.37 6.64
C ARG A 73 9.20 10.32 8.08
N CYS A 74 8.02 10.89 8.34
CA CYS A 74 7.40 10.88 9.66
C CYS A 74 7.17 9.46 10.19
N ALA A 75 6.71 8.56 9.33
CA ALA A 75 6.48 7.16 9.67
C ALA A 75 7.78 6.47 10.12
N PHE A 76 8.91 6.71 9.45
CA PHE A 76 10.21 6.15 9.86
C PHE A 76 10.75 6.79 11.15
N GLU A 77 10.50 8.08 11.38
CA GLU A 77 10.94 8.78 12.59
C GLU A 77 10.13 8.36 13.84
N LEU A 78 8.84 8.07 13.67
CA LEU A 78 7.95 7.60 14.75
C LEU A 78 8.00 6.07 14.96
N CYS A 79 8.63 5.33 14.04
CA CYS A 79 8.67 3.87 14.11
C CYS A 79 9.59 3.38 15.25
N PRO A 80 9.16 2.40 16.07
CA PRO A 80 10.02 1.73 17.03
C PRO A 80 11.32 1.23 16.37
N ARG A 81 12.45 1.35 17.07
CA ARG A 81 13.78 1.11 16.49
C ARG A 81 13.95 -0.32 15.97
N GLU A 82 13.30 -1.27 16.62
CA GLU A 82 13.30 -2.70 16.30
C GLU A 82 12.62 -2.94 14.94
N ILE A 83 11.45 -2.33 14.74
CA ILE A 83 10.69 -2.41 13.49
C ILE A 83 11.44 -1.66 12.38
N ALA A 84 11.98 -0.48 12.67
CA ALA A 84 12.76 0.29 11.71
C ALA A 84 14.03 -0.44 11.25
N ARG A 85 14.65 -1.25 12.13
CA ARG A 85 15.79 -2.10 11.77
C ARG A 85 15.37 -3.25 10.85
N PHE A 86 14.25 -3.90 11.16
CA PHE A 86 13.66 -4.93 10.29
C PHE A 86 13.32 -4.36 8.91
N ILE A 87 12.64 -3.21 8.83
CA ILE A 87 12.29 -2.59 7.54
C ILE A 87 13.54 -2.13 6.77
N ARG A 88 14.57 -1.60 7.44
CA ARG A 88 15.82 -1.19 6.79
C ARG A 88 16.59 -2.35 6.17
N PHE A 89 16.55 -3.55 6.77
CA PHE A 89 17.10 -4.76 6.17
C PHE A 89 16.48 -5.04 4.78
N TRP A 90 15.18 -4.83 4.62
CA TRP A 90 14.51 -4.94 3.33
C TRP A 90 14.86 -3.82 2.33
N ARG A 91 15.37 -2.68 2.81
CA ARG A 91 15.84 -1.58 1.96
C ARG A 91 17.27 -1.79 1.43
N SER A 92 18.12 -2.49 2.17
CA SER A 92 19.53 -2.71 1.79
C SER A 92 19.73 -3.84 0.77
N ALA A 93 18.72 -4.68 0.54
CA ALA A 93 18.76 -5.70 -0.52
C ALA A 93 18.52 -5.12 -1.94
N ASN A 94 18.24 -3.82 -2.03
CA ASN A 94 17.92 -3.10 -3.26
C ASN A 94 18.89 -1.92 -3.53
N ALA A 95 20.05 -1.90 -2.86
CA ALA A 95 21.15 -0.96 -3.13
C ALA A 95 22.34 -1.70 -3.74
#